data_AF-B0JMM0-F1
#
_entry.id   AF-B0JMM0-F1
#
_cell.length_a   1.000
_cell.length_b   1.000
_cell.length_c   1.000
_cell.angle_alpha   90.00
_cell.angle_beta   90.00
_cell.angle_gamma   90.00
#
_symmetry.space_group_name_H-M   'P 1'
#
loop_
_entity.id
_entity.type
_entity.pdbx_description
1 polymer ?
#
loop_
_entity_poly.entity_id
_entity_poly.type
_entity_poly.pdbx_seq_one_letter_code
_entity_poly.pdbx_strand_id
1 'polypeptide(L)'
;MKKLRVYIDTSVIAGCLDDEFSLESNQLMEAIKQEKFILLMSDIIVSELINAPQSVKDILLSIPQRVIEVVKITPEVLQLRDAYINE
;
A
#
# COMPACT_ATOMS: atom_id res chain seq x y z
N MET A 1 -8.90 -17.03 12.48
CA MET A 1 -9.22 -16.81 11.05
C MET A 1 -8.02 -16.20 10.35
N LYS A 2 -7.76 -16.51 9.07
CA LYS A 2 -6.63 -15.94 8.31
C LYS A 2 -6.97 -14.49 7.94
N LYS A 3 -6.13 -13.52 8.32
CA LYS A 3 -6.25 -12.12 7.89
C LYS A 3 -5.97 -12.02 6.39
N LEU A 4 -6.77 -11.22 5.69
CA LEU A 4 -6.55 -10.93 4.27
C LEU A 4 -5.34 -10.01 4.11
N ARG A 5 -4.59 -10.20 3.01
CA ARG A 5 -3.45 -9.37 2.63
C ARG A 5 -3.86 -8.47 1.48
N VAL A 6 -3.53 -7.19 1.59
CA VAL A 6 -3.87 -6.19 0.57
C VAL A 6 -2.59 -5.52 0.09
N TYR A 7 -2.38 -5.52 -1.23
CA TYR A 7 -1.37 -4.71 -1.89
C TYR A 7 -2.11 -3.54 -2.55
N ILE A 8 -1.76 -2.31 -2.18
CA ILE A 8 -2.45 -1.11 -2.65
C ILE A 8 -1.47 -0.23 -3.43
N ASP A 9 -2.01 0.52 -4.39
CA ASP A 9 -1.26 1.55 -5.10
C ASP A 9 -1.02 2.77 -4.21
N THR A 10 0.00 3.59 -4.52
CA THR A 10 0.32 4.80 -3.77
C THR A 10 -0.76 5.88 -3.86
N SER A 11 -1.51 5.89 -4.95
CA SER A 11 -2.69 6.76 -5.14
C SER A 11 -3.76 6.53 -4.07
N VAL A 12 -3.95 5.31 -3.56
CA VAL A 12 -4.91 5.00 -2.49
C VAL A 12 -4.52 5.66 -1.17
N ILE A 13 -3.22 5.79 -0.90
CA ILE A 13 -2.72 6.47 0.30
C ILE A 13 -2.92 7.98 0.15
N ALA A 14 -2.59 8.54 -1.02
CA ALA A 14 -2.85 9.95 -1.32
C ALA A 14 -4.35 10.28 -1.30
N GLY A 15 -5.20 9.33 -1.70
CA GLY A 15 -6.66 9.44 -1.69
C GLY A 15 -7.25 9.74 -0.32
N CYS A 16 -6.57 9.44 0.78
CA CYS A 16 -6.99 9.88 2.13
C CYS A 16 -7.07 11.41 2.28
N LEU A 17 -6.36 12.16 1.44
CA LEU A 17 -6.29 13.63 1.43
C LEU A 17 -6.95 14.24 0.18
N ASP A 18 -7.59 13.41 -0.64
CA ASP A 18 -8.30 13.83 -1.85
C ASP A 18 -9.80 13.71 -1.59
N ASP A 19 -10.54 14.82 -1.69
CA ASP A 19 -11.98 14.86 -1.37
C ASP A 19 -12.78 13.80 -2.16
N GLU A 20 -12.38 13.51 -3.41
CA GLU A 20 -13.05 12.50 -4.26
C GLU A 20 -12.93 11.07 -3.71
N PHE A 21 -11.81 10.75 -3.04
CA PHE A 21 -11.47 9.39 -2.61
C PHE A 21 -11.31 9.25 -1.09
N SER A 22 -11.49 10.34 -0.35
CA SER A 22 -11.18 10.43 1.08
C SER A 22 -11.98 9.45 1.90
N LEU A 23 -13.26 9.21 1.58
CA LEU A 23 -14.11 8.33 2.35
C LEU A 23 -13.61 6.89 2.31
N GLU A 24 -13.45 6.32 1.12
CA GLU A 24 -13.07 4.93 0.90
C GLU A 24 -11.63 4.69 1.35
N SER A 25 -10.72 5.63 1.04
CA SER A 25 -9.30 5.51 1.38
C SER A 25 -9.09 5.53 2.90
N ASN A 26 -9.75 6.45 3.62
CA ASN A 26 -9.66 6.50 5.08
C ASN A 26 -10.31 5.27 5.73
N GLN A 27 -11.43 4.76 5.20
CA GLN A 27 -12.04 3.53 5.70
C GLN A 27 -11.09 2.32 5.57
N LEU A 28 -10.36 2.21 4.46
CA LEU A 28 -9.37 1.16 4.27
C LEU A 28 -8.21 1.30 5.27
N MET A 29 -7.69 2.52 5.46
CA MET A 29 -6.61 2.75 6.42
C MET A 29 -7.03 2.41 7.86
N GLU A 30 -8.24 2.78 8.26
CA GLU A 30 -8.79 2.40 9.57
C GLU A 30 -8.99 0.90 9.70
N ALA A 31 -9.45 0.21 8.65
CA ALA A 31 -9.56 -1.25 8.68
C ALA A 31 -8.20 -1.94 8.84
N ILE A 32 -7.15 -1.42 8.20
CA ILE A 32 -5.77 -1.89 8.36
C ILE A 32 -5.30 -1.64 9.80
N LYS A 33 -5.47 -0.42 10.35
CA LYS A 33 -5.09 -0.09 11.74
C LYS A 33 -5.81 -0.94 12.78
N GLN A 34 -7.07 -1.30 12.53
CA GLN A 34 -7.88 -2.22 13.33
C GLN A 34 -7.51 -3.70 13.11
N GLU A 35 -6.44 -3.96 12.37
CA GLU A 35 -5.89 -5.28 12.08
C GLU A 35 -6.84 -6.23 11.33
N LYS A 36 -7.83 -5.69 10.61
CA LYS A 36 -8.71 -6.48 9.74
C LYS A 36 -7.96 -6.98 8.50
N PHE A 37 -6.96 -6.22 8.07
CA PHE A 37 -6.10 -6.52 6.94
C PHE A 37 -4.61 -6.45 7.32
N ILE A 38 -3.78 -7.15 6.56
CA ILE A 38 -2.33 -6.98 6.55
C ILE A 38 -1.98 -6.20 5.28
N LEU A 39 -1.36 -5.03 5.44
CA LEU A 39 -0.88 -4.20 4.35
C LEU A 39 0.45 -4.78 3.83
N LEU A 40 0.49 -5.05 2.53
CA LEU A 40 1.71 -5.45 1.84
C LEU A 40 2.46 -4.21 1.36
N MET A 41 3.75 -4.12 1.66
CA MET A 41 4.64 -3.04 1.24
C MET A 41 5.80 -3.59 0.43
N SER A 42 6.16 -2.95 -0.67
CA SER A 42 7.34 -3.31 -1.47
C SER A 42 8.31 -2.13 -1.59
N ASP A 43 9.53 -2.42 -2.03
CA ASP A 43 10.51 -1.39 -2.37
C ASP A 43 10.00 -0.41 -3.45
N ILE A 44 9.08 -0.86 -4.32
CA ILE A 44 8.45 -0.02 -5.35
C ILE A 44 7.58 1.05 -4.69
N ILE A 45 6.65 0.65 -3.81
CA ILE A 45 5.76 1.57 -3.08
C ILE A 45 6.58 2.55 -2.24
N VAL A 46 7.62 2.08 -1.57
CA VAL A 46 8.53 2.94 -0.80
C VAL A 46 9.22 3.96 -1.72
N SER A 47 9.72 3.53 -2.88
CA SER A 47 10.39 4.40 -3.85
C SER A 47 9.46 5.49 -4.40
N GLU A 48 8.19 5.17 -4.67
CA GLU A 48 7.19 6.13 -5.13
C GLU A 48 6.86 7.17 -4.06
N LEU A 49 6.76 6.74 -2.79
CA LEU A 49 6.41 7.61 -1.68
C LEU A 49 7.58 8.45 -1.15
N ILE A 50 8.83 8.16 -1.53
CA ILE A 50 10.01 8.94 -1.10
C ILE A 50 9.84 10.44 -1.37
N ASN A 51 9.23 10.81 -2.51
CA ASN A 51 9.02 12.20 -2.91
C ASN A 51 7.60 12.71 -2.63
N ALA A 52 6.74 11.90 -1.99
CA ALA A 52 5.38 12.32 -1.66
C ALA A 52 5.36 13.44 -0.61
N PRO A 53 4.29 14.26 -0.58
CA PRO A 53 4.06 15.25 0.47
C PRO A 53 4.13 14.62 1.86
N GLN A 54 4.58 15.39 2.85
CA GLN A 54 4.75 14.88 4.21
C GLN A 54 3.43 14.35 4.80
N SER A 55 2.31 15.02 4.51
CA SER A 55 0.98 14.58 4.93
C SER A 55 0.59 13.18 4.43
N VAL A 56 1.02 12.80 3.22
CA VAL A 56 0.81 11.45 2.66
C VAL A 56 1.69 10.43 3.39
N LYS A 57 2.96 10.79 3.66
CA LYS A 57 3.89 9.94 4.42
C LYS A 57 3.41 9.71 5.85
N ASP A 58 2.83 10.73 6.48
CA ASP A 58 2.31 10.66 7.85
C ASP A 58 1.15 9.66 7.97
N ILE A 59 0.33 9.50 6.93
CA ILE A 59 -0.72 8.47 6.88
C ILE A 59 -0.10 7.08 6.97
N LEU A 60 0.94 6.80 6.15
CA LEU A 60 1.63 5.51 6.18
C LEU A 60 2.32 5.27 7.53
N LEU A 61 2.97 6.29 8.10
CA LEU A 61 3.65 6.22 9.39
C LEU A 61 2.68 6.02 10.56
N SER A 62 1.40 6.37 10.39
CA SER A 62 0.34 6.09 11.38
C SER A 62 -0.07 4.62 11.45
N ILE A 63 0.31 3.80 10.47
CA ILE A 63 -0.05 2.38 10.41
C ILE A 63 0.87 1.56 11.33
N PRO A 64 0.32 0.73 12.24
CA PRO A 64 1.14 -0.10 13.12
C PRO A 64 1.99 -1.11 12.34
N GLN A 65 3.29 -1.19 12.65
CA GLN A 65 4.20 -2.11 11.96
C GLN A 65 3.76 -3.59 12.00
N ARG A 66 3.04 -4.01 13.04
CA ARG A 66 2.53 -5.39 13.17
C ARG A 66 1.48 -5.80 12.12
N VAL A 67 0.89 -4.83 11.42
CA VAL A 67 -0.05 -5.07 10.32
C VAL A 67 0.59 -4.80 8.95
N ILE A 68 1.91 -4.62 8.89
CA ILE A 68 2.65 -4.40 7.65
C ILE A 68 3.54 -5.62 7.38
N GLU A 69 3.49 -6.14 6.16
CA GLU A 69 4.35 -7.21 5.68
C GLU A 69 5.12 -6.73 4.44
N VAL A 70 6.45 -6.80 4.49
CA VAL A 70 7.29 -6.37 3.37
C VAL A 70 7.45 -7.51 2.37
N VAL A 71 7.10 -7.25 1.11
CA VAL A 71 7.27 -8.18 -0.01
C VAL A 71 8.46 -7.76 -0.86
N LYS A 72 9.27 -8.74 -1.25
CA LYS A 72 10.47 -8.53 -2.06
C LYS A 72 10.14 -8.63 -3.54
N ILE A 73 10.82 -7.82 -4.34
CA ILE A 73 10.86 -8.02 -5.79
C ILE A 73 11.82 -9.18 -6.08
N THR A 74 11.29 -10.26 -6.66
CA THR A 74 12.06 -11.45 -7.03
C THR A 74 12.17 -11.56 -8.56
N PRO A 75 13.09 -12.39 -9.09
CA PRO A 75 13.16 -12.64 -10.53
C PRO A 75 11.84 -13.11 -11.13
N GLU A 76 11.07 -13.92 -10.41
CA GLU A 76 9.77 -14.44 -10.86
C GLU A 76 8.74 -13.31 -10.98
N VAL A 77 8.74 -12.34 -10.05
CA VAL A 77 7.88 -11.14 -10.13
C VAL A 77 8.21 -10.32 -11.38
N LEU A 78 9.50 -10.15 -11.68
CA LEU A 78 9.94 -9.42 -12.87
C LEU A 78 9.55 -10.16 -14.16
N GLN A 79 9.67 -11.49 -14.19
CA GLN A 79 9.21 -12.31 -15.32
C GLN A 79 7.70 -12.17 -15.56
N LEU A 80 6.89 -12.17 -14.50
CA LEU A 80 5.44 -11.97 -14.60
C LEU A 80 5.09 -10.58 -15.16
N ARG A 81 5.79 -9.53 -14.70
CA ARG A 81 5.64 -8.17 -15.25
C ARG A 81 5.98 -8.15 -16.74
N ASP A 82 7.11 -8.73 -17.12
CA ASP A 82 7.57 -8.73 -18.51
C ASP A 82 6.64 -9.53 -19.42
N ALA A 83 6.07 -10.64 -18.93
CA ALA A 83 5.02 -11.37 -19.64
C ALA A 83 3.79 -10.47 -19.90
N TYR A 84 3.29 -9.79 -18.87
CA TYR A 84 2.13 -8.87 -19.01
C TYR A 84 2.38 -7.71 -19.98
N ILE A 85 3.60 -7.16 -20.03
CA ILE A 85 3.94 -6.05 -20.95
C ILE A 85 4.03 -6.52 -22.40
N ASN A 86 4.40 -7.79 -22.63
CA ASN A 86 4.59 -8.35 -23.96
C ASN A 86 3.35 -9.09 -24.50
N GLU A 87 2.23 -9.13 -23.75
CA GLU A 87 0.90 -9.54 -24.22
C GLU A 87 0.22 -8.44 -25.04
#